data_AF-Q9TVZ9-F1
#
_entry.id   AF-Q9TVZ9-F1
#
_cell.length_a   1.000
_cell.length_b   1.000
_cell.length_c   1.000
_cell.angle_alpha   90.00
_cell.angle_beta   90.00
_cell.angle_gamma   90.00
#
_symmetry.space_group_name_H-M   'P 1'
#
loop_
_entity.id
_entity.type
_entity.pdbx_description
1 polymer ?
#
loop_
_entity_poly.entity_id
_entity_poly.type
_entity_poly.pdbx_seq_one_letter_code
_entity_poly.pdbx_strand_id
1 'polypeptide(L)'
;VDWDQLISSPSVDEKVHIFNEVVHGLYNTHAPIRKIKLKRPLAPWMTEGIRMAMRRRDRAFRKFRRNRCDDNWTKFKVSRNRCNQMIRNAKRRHILENINSASPADIWKFLGTLGIGRQRHPDFQATINLNDINFHFSSATPLNNQTKCRTLNYLNGLSRLNVDSFEFSSVAVDEIKNIILSIKSNAVGCDNISRRIIVTILDYLLPAIWHITNFSLSSGSFPSLWRKAYVIPLPKIPNPTLPNHFRPISILPFLSKVIKACVHKQLSQFIFRNNLLSPYQSGFRPGQST
;
A
#
# COMPACT_ATOMS: atom_id res chain seq x y z
N VAL A 1 17.92 -0.07 21.31
CA VAL A 1 18.65 -0.04 20.02
C VAL A 1 19.60 1.12 20.13
N ASP A 2 20.90 0.85 20.03
CA ASP A 2 21.92 1.88 20.01
C ASP A 2 22.05 2.44 18.59
N TRP A 3 22.03 3.77 18.46
CA TRP A 3 22.09 4.48 17.18
C TRP A 3 23.39 5.28 17.02
N ASP A 4 24.37 5.14 17.92
CA ASP A 4 25.59 5.95 17.93
C ASP A 4 26.40 5.79 16.63
N GLN A 5 26.48 4.58 16.09
CA GLN A 5 27.12 4.31 14.79
C GLN A 5 26.40 5.04 13.64
N LEU A 6 25.06 5.09 13.69
CA LEU A 6 24.27 5.82 12.70
C LEU A 6 24.47 7.32 12.85
N ILE A 7 24.50 7.85 14.07
CA ILE A 7 24.64 9.29 14.32
C ILE A 7 26.02 9.78 13.87
N SER A 8 27.09 9.00 14.14
CA SER A 8 28.47 9.34 13.79
C SER A 8 28.82 9.22 12.30
N SER A 9 28.07 8.43 11.51
CA SER A 9 28.32 8.25 10.08
C SER A 9 28.33 9.57 9.28
N PRO A 10 29.29 9.83 8.37
CA PRO A 10 29.37 11.09 7.63
C PRO A 10 28.41 11.19 6.43
N SER A 11 27.88 10.07 5.95
CA SER A 11 27.06 10.04 4.73
C SER A 11 25.59 9.73 5.03
N VAL A 12 24.66 10.40 4.34
CA VAL A 12 23.22 10.09 4.43
C VAL A 12 22.95 8.64 3.97
N ASP A 13 23.69 8.18 2.95
CA ASP A 13 23.56 6.82 2.41
C ASP A 13 23.95 5.76 3.43
N GLU A 14 25.07 5.96 4.12
CA GLU A 14 25.55 5.05 5.15
C GLU A 14 24.62 5.04 6.36
N LYS A 15 24.09 6.21 6.77
CA LYS A 15 23.06 6.30 7.83
C LYS A 15 21.83 5.46 7.50
N VAL A 16 21.33 5.54 6.25
CA VAL A 16 20.18 4.74 5.80
C VAL A 16 20.53 3.25 5.68
N HIS A 17 21.75 2.93 5.27
CA HIS A 17 22.20 1.55 5.22
C HIS A 17 22.23 0.91 6.62
N ILE A 18 22.86 1.57 7.59
CA ILE A 18 22.89 1.13 9.00
C ILE A 18 21.47 0.99 9.55
N PHE A 19 20.60 1.97 9.29
CA PHE A 19 19.20 1.90 9.71
C PHE A 19 18.50 0.65 9.16
N ASN A 20 18.65 0.38 7.86
CA ASN A 20 18.03 -0.78 7.23
C ASN A 20 18.59 -2.10 7.81
N GLU A 21 19.90 -2.21 8.00
CA GLU A 21 20.53 -3.40 8.59
C GLU A 21 20.00 -3.69 9.99
N VAL A 22 19.92 -2.68 10.86
CA VAL A 22 19.39 -2.82 12.22
C VAL A 22 17.92 -3.25 12.19
N VAL A 23 17.09 -2.59 11.37
CA VAL A 23 15.66 -2.92 11.25
C VAL A 23 15.45 -4.33 10.68
N HIS A 24 16.22 -4.73 9.67
CA HIS A 24 16.17 -6.08 9.11
C HIS A 24 16.66 -7.13 10.11
N GLY A 25 17.72 -6.86 10.87
CA GLY A 25 18.20 -7.73 11.93
C GLY A 25 17.11 -7.99 12.97
N LEU A 26 16.50 -6.92 13.50
CA LEU A 26 15.37 -7.03 14.43
C LEU A 26 14.20 -7.81 13.84
N TYR A 27 13.88 -7.57 12.57
CA TYR A 27 12.80 -8.25 11.89
C TYR A 27 13.06 -9.74 11.70
N ASN A 28 14.25 -10.12 11.28
CA ASN A 28 14.63 -11.52 11.07
C ASN A 28 14.68 -12.30 12.39
N THR A 29 15.10 -11.64 13.48
CA THR A 29 15.15 -12.26 14.81
C THR A 29 13.76 -12.43 15.43
N HIS A 30 12.91 -11.40 15.39
CA HIS A 30 11.64 -11.39 16.12
C HIS A 30 10.40 -11.73 15.28
N ALA A 31 10.45 -11.54 13.96
CA ALA A 31 9.34 -11.75 13.04
C ALA A 31 9.78 -12.38 11.70
N PRO A 32 10.42 -13.56 11.71
CA PRO A 32 10.93 -14.19 10.49
C PRO A 32 9.81 -14.51 9.49
N ILE A 33 10.10 -14.31 8.21
CA ILE A 33 9.18 -14.64 7.12
C ILE A 33 8.96 -16.15 7.08
N ARG A 34 7.70 -16.59 7.19
CA ARG A 34 7.32 -18.00 7.11
C ARG A 34 6.29 -18.22 6.00
N LYS A 35 6.50 -19.27 5.19
CA LYS A 35 5.51 -19.73 4.21
C LYS A 35 4.38 -20.44 4.96
N ILE A 36 3.15 -19.95 4.78
CA ILE A 36 1.96 -20.58 5.35
C ILE A 36 1.06 -21.09 4.24
N LYS A 37 0.44 -22.26 4.45
CA LYS A 37 -0.61 -22.76 3.57
C LYS A 37 -1.93 -22.11 3.98
N LEU A 38 -2.44 -21.18 3.17
CA LEU A 38 -3.74 -20.57 3.38
C LEU A 38 -4.83 -21.63 3.23
N LYS A 39 -5.41 -22.06 4.36
CA LYS A 39 -6.65 -22.84 4.34
C LYS A 39 -7.80 -21.88 4.05
N ARG A 40 -8.73 -22.29 3.16
CA ARG A 40 -9.95 -21.52 2.94
C ARG A 40 -10.62 -21.29 4.29
N PRO A 41 -10.93 -20.04 4.67
CA PRO A 41 -11.64 -19.79 5.91
C PRO A 41 -12.98 -20.55 5.86
N LEU A 42 -13.43 -21.01 7.03
CA LEU A 42 -14.73 -21.66 7.12
C LEU A 42 -15.79 -20.70 6.59
N ALA A 43 -16.81 -21.24 5.93
CA ALA A 43 -17.91 -20.42 5.44
C ALA A 43 -18.49 -19.60 6.61
N PRO A 44 -18.66 -18.27 6.48
CA PRO A 44 -18.99 -17.40 7.62
C PRO A 44 -20.28 -17.81 8.35
N TRP A 45 -21.26 -18.36 7.63
CA TRP A 45 -22.52 -18.84 8.16
C TRP A 45 -22.46 -20.26 8.79
N MET A 46 -21.28 -20.88 8.86
CA MET A 46 -21.10 -22.26 9.28
C MET A 46 -20.95 -22.40 10.80
N THR A 47 -22.07 -22.46 11.52
CA THR A 47 -22.10 -22.59 12.98
C THR A 47 -22.00 -24.06 13.44
N GLU A 48 -21.64 -24.29 14.71
CA GLU A 48 -21.58 -25.65 15.27
C GLU A 48 -22.95 -26.36 15.23
N GLY A 49 -24.04 -25.62 15.42
CA GLY A 49 -25.40 -26.16 15.29
C GLY A 49 -25.67 -26.76 13.91
N ILE A 50 -25.19 -26.12 12.84
CA ILE A 50 -25.35 -26.65 11.47
C ILE A 50 -24.42 -27.84 11.25
N ARG A 51 -23.19 -27.83 11.80
CA ARG A 51 -22.28 -28.99 11.72
C ARG A 51 -22.88 -30.21 12.41
N MET A 52 -23.52 -30.03 13.57
CA MET A 52 -24.26 -31.10 14.24
C MET A 52 -25.42 -31.63 13.38
N ALA A 53 -26.17 -30.75 12.71
CA ALA A 53 -27.24 -31.14 11.79
C ALA A 53 -26.71 -31.94 10.58
N MET A 54 -25.55 -31.55 10.02
CA MET A 54 -24.86 -32.29 8.95
C MET A 54 -24.44 -33.69 9.44
N ARG A 55 -23.80 -33.78 10.62
CA ARG A 55 -23.41 -35.07 11.22
C ARG A 55 -24.64 -35.98 11.43
N ARG A 56 -25.77 -35.43 11.87
CA ARG A 56 -27.03 -36.17 12.09
C ARG A 56 -27.63 -36.67 10.77
N ARG A 57 -27.64 -35.83 9.72
CA ARG A 57 -28.04 -36.22 8.36
C ARG A 57 -27.16 -37.36 7.84
N ASP A 58 -25.84 -37.24 7.95
CA ASP A 58 -24.90 -38.22 7.42
C ASP A 58 -24.96 -39.54 8.20
N ARG A 59 -25.23 -39.49 9.51
CA ARG A 59 -25.53 -40.68 10.33
C ARG A 59 -26.81 -41.37 9.89
N ALA A 60 -27.89 -40.60 9.67
CA ALA A 60 -29.16 -41.15 9.20
C ALA A 60 -29.02 -41.79 7.81
N PHE A 61 -28.25 -41.16 6.90
CA PHE A 61 -27.97 -41.72 5.58
C PHE A 61 -27.16 -43.02 5.65
N ARG A 62 -26.13 -43.08 6.50
CA ARG A 62 -25.36 -44.31 6.74
C ARG A 62 -26.24 -45.43 7.29
N LYS A 63 -27.18 -45.12 8.20
CA LYS A 63 -28.13 -46.11 8.75
C LYS A 63 -29.06 -46.66 7.66
N PHE A 64 -29.61 -45.79 6.81
CA PHE A 64 -30.40 -46.20 5.65
C PHE A 64 -29.59 -47.05 4.65
N ARG A 65 -28.33 -46.70 4.37
CA ARG A 65 -27.46 -47.51 3.48
C ARG A 65 -27.19 -48.90 4.04
N ARG A 66 -27.09 -49.05 5.35
CA ARG A 66 -26.88 -50.35 6.02
C ARG A 66 -28.15 -51.19 6.08
N ASN A 67 -29.30 -50.57 6.31
CA ASN A 67 -30.59 -51.24 6.34
C ASN A 67 -31.64 -50.38 5.62
N ARG A 68 -31.98 -50.79 4.40
CA ARG A 68 -32.90 -50.09 3.51
C ARG A 68 -34.35 -50.42 3.88
N CYS A 69 -34.93 -49.58 4.73
CA CYS A 69 -36.35 -49.61 5.05
C CYS A 69 -36.95 -48.19 5.03
N ASP A 70 -38.27 -48.10 4.90
CA ASP A 70 -38.99 -46.83 4.78
C ASP A 70 -38.88 -45.95 6.03
N ASP A 71 -38.80 -46.54 7.22
CA ASP A 71 -38.57 -45.82 8.47
C ASP A 71 -37.19 -45.12 8.47
N ASN A 72 -36.13 -45.84 8.07
CA ASN A 72 -34.78 -45.26 7.98
C ASN A 72 -34.71 -44.19 6.88
N TRP A 73 -35.41 -44.39 5.76
CA TRP A 73 -35.51 -43.40 4.69
C TRP A 73 -36.22 -42.13 5.16
N THR A 74 -37.31 -42.28 5.90
CA THR A 74 -38.07 -41.15 6.47
C THR A 74 -37.24 -40.36 7.48
N LYS A 75 -36.52 -41.05 8.38
CA LYS A 75 -35.59 -40.43 9.33
C LYS A 75 -34.45 -39.65 8.63
N PHE A 76 -33.95 -40.16 7.49
CA PHE A 76 -33.00 -39.43 6.66
C PHE A 76 -33.63 -38.19 6.01
N LYS A 77 -34.82 -38.31 5.39
CA LYS A 77 -35.52 -37.18 4.75
C LYS A 77 -35.73 -36.02 5.74
N VAL A 78 -36.21 -36.31 6.95
CA VAL A 78 -36.40 -35.30 8.01
C VAL A 78 -35.07 -34.62 8.37
N SER A 79 -34.02 -35.41 8.60
CA SER A 79 -32.70 -34.88 8.96
C SER A 79 -32.07 -34.04 7.83
N ARG A 80 -32.23 -34.47 6.58
CA ARG A 80 -31.78 -33.75 5.38
C ARG A 80 -32.52 -32.41 5.25
N ASN A 81 -33.85 -32.42 5.33
CA ASN A 81 -34.66 -31.21 5.18
C ASN A 81 -34.35 -30.20 6.28
N ARG A 82 -34.20 -30.65 7.54
CA ARG A 82 -33.77 -29.79 8.66
C ARG A 82 -32.38 -29.20 8.44
N CYS A 83 -31.41 -30.02 8.04
CA CYS A 83 -30.06 -29.54 7.73
C CYS A 83 -30.06 -28.49 6.61
N ASN A 84 -30.79 -28.76 5.51
CA ASN A 84 -30.91 -27.84 4.39
C ASN A 84 -31.60 -26.54 4.81
N GLN A 85 -32.65 -26.60 5.63
CA GLN A 85 -33.32 -25.41 6.16
C GLN A 85 -32.37 -24.56 7.01
N MET A 86 -31.62 -25.17 7.91
CA MET A 86 -30.66 -24.46 8.76
C MET A 86 -29.57 -23.77 7.92
N ILE A 87 -29.04 -24.43 6.89
CA ILE A 87 -28.06 -23.85 5.97
C ILE A 87 -28.66 -22.66 5.21
N ARG A 88 -29.89 -22.81 4.67
CA ARG A 88 -30.58 -21.72 3.95
C ARG A 88 -30.82 -20.51 4.85
N ASN A 89 -31.33 -20.73 6.05
CA ASN A 89 -31.59 -19.65 7.02
C ASN A 89 -30.30 -18.93 7.43
N ALA A 90 -29.21 -19.69 7.66
CA ALA A 90 -27.93 -19.11 8.05
C ALA A 90 -27.31 -18.27 6.92
N LYS A 91 -27.36 -18.75 5.67
CA LYS A 91 -26.94 -17.98 4.49
C LYS A 91 -27.75 -16.69 4.35
N ARG A 92 -29.08 -16.77 4.46
CA ARG A 92 -29.97 -15.61 4.36
C ARG A 92 -29.66 -14.58 5.45
N ARG A 93 -29.49 -15.02 6.70
CA ARG A 93 -29.15 -14.14 7.81
C ARG A 93 -27.82 -13.43 7.58
N HIS A 94 -26.79 -14.18 7.19
CA HIS A 94 -25.48 -13.61 6.91
C HIS A 94 -25.53 -12.53 5.81
N ILE A 95 -26.27 -12.76 4.73
CA ILE A 95 -26.45 -11.77 3.66
C ILE A 95 -27.20 -10.54 4.17
N LEU A 96 -28.31 -10.72 4.90
CA LEU A 96 -29.11 -9.60 5.41
C LEU A 96 -28.36 -8.75 6.44
N GLU A 97 -27.59 -9.38 7.33
CA GLU A 97 -26.75 -8.67 8.29
C GLU A 97 -25.71 -7.79 7.57
N ASN A 98 -25.06 -8.31 6.52
CA ASN A 98 -24.06 -7.54 5.76
C ASN A 98 -24.66 -6.45 4.86
N ILE A 99 -25.96 -6.51 4.56
CA ILE A 99 -26.64 -5.48 3.75
C ILE A 99 -27.27 -4.40 4.63
N ASN A 100 -27.95 -4.79 5.71
CA ASN A 100 -28.75 -3.86 6.51
C ASN A 100 -27.93 -2.94 7.42
N SER A 101 -26.71 -3.33 7.81
CA SER A 101 -25.88 -2.57 8.74
C SER A 101 -24.65 -1.92 8.10
N ALA A 102 -24.63 -1.78 6.77
CA ALA A 102 -23.43 -1.44 6.01
C ALA A 102 -23.63 -0.18 5.15
N SER A 103 -22.55 0.57 4.94
CA SER A 103 -22.56 1.68 3.99
C SER A 103 -22.76 1.17 2.56
N PRO A 104 -23.25 1.99 1.60
CA PRO A 104 -23.35 1.56 0.20
C PRO A 104 -22.05 0.98 -0.38
N ALA A 105 -20.89 1.51 0.03
CA ALA A 105 -19.58 1.00 -0.40
C ALA A 105 -19.29 -0.40 0.14
N ASP A 106 -19.64 -0.66 1.41
CA ASP A 106 -19.47 -1.95 2.06
C ASP A 106 -20.40 -3.02 1.48
N ILE A 107 -21.63 -2.63 1.13
CA ILE A 107 -22.60 -3.50 0.43
C ILE A 107 -22.01 -3.94 -0.92
N TRP A 108 -21.53 -3.01 -1.74
CA TRP A 108 -20.91 -3.34 -3.04
C TRP A 108 -19.66 -4.22 -2.90
N LYS A 109 -18.85 -3.98 -1.87
CA LYS A 109 -17.70 -4.82 -1.55
C LYS A 109 -18.14 -6.24 -1.19
N PHE A 110 -19.18 -6.40 -0.36
CA PHE A 110 -19.74 -7.69 0.01
C PHE A 110 -20.33 -8.43 -1.19
N LEU A 111 -21.14 -7.76 -2.01
CA LEU A 111 -21.68 -8.32 -3.26
C LEU A 111 -20.57 -8.79 -4.20
N GLY A 112 -19.47 -8.04 -4.30
CA GLY A 112 -18.28 -8.46 -5.04
C GLY A 112 -17.68 -9.79 -4.54
N THR A 113 -17.71 -10.07 -3.23
CA THR A 113 -17.26 -11.37 -2.69
C THR A 113 -18.17 -12.54 -3.07
N LEU A 114 -19.44 -12.26 -3.36
CA LEU A 114 -20.40 -13.22 -3.90
C LEU A 114 -20.29 -13.40 -5.42
N GLY A 115 -19.38 -12.66 -6.07
CA GLY A 115 -19.24 -12.64 -7.53
C GLY A 115 -20.26 -11.75 -8.24
N ILE A 116 -20.99 -10.90 -7.51
CA ILE A 116 -21.98 -9.97 -8.06
C ILE A 116 -21.32 -8.61 -8.27
N GLY A 117 -21.30 -8.12 -9.51
CA GLY A 117 -20.70 -6.84 -9.88
C GLY A 117 -19.83 -6.95 -11.12
N ARG A 118 -19.04 -5.93 -11.42
CA ARG A 118 -18.09 -5.98 -12.54
C ARG A 118 -17.14 -7.15 -12.32
N GLN A 119 -17.22 -8.16 -13.17
CA GLN A 119 -16.22 -9.21 -13.19
C GLN A 119 -14.88 -8.55 -13.49
N ARG A 120 -13.88 -8.78 -12.65
CA ARG A 120 -12.50 -8.50 -13.05
C ARG A 120 -12.29 -9.33 -14.31
N HIS A 121 -12.02 -8.66 -15.43
CA HIS A 121 -11.80 -9.34 -16.70
C HIS A 121 -10.86 -10.54 -16.46
N PRO A 122 -11.26 -11.73 -16.92
CA PRO A 122 -10.46 -12.93 -16.72
C PRO A 122 -9.08 -12.69 -17.34
N ASP A 123 -8.06 -12.95 -16.52
CA ASP A 123 -6.64 -13.06 -16.87
C ASP A 123 -6.24 -12.36 -18.16
N PHE A 124 -5.94 -11.06 -18.06
CA PHE A 124 -5.12 -10.38 -19.05
C PHE A 124 -3.80 -11.15 -19.15
N GLN A 125 -3.67 -11.99 -20.18
CA GLN A 125 -2.37 -12.46 -20.65
C GLN A 125 -1.73 -11.27 -21.35
N ALA A 126 -0.93 -10.52 -20.60
CA ALA A 126 -0.07 -9.52 -21.20
C ALA A 126 0.79 -10.22 -22.26
N THR A 127 0.50 -9.97 -23.53
CA THR A 127 1.35 -10.41 -24.65
C THR A 127 2.65 -9.62 -24.72
N ILE A 128 2.76 -8.55 -23.94
CA ILE A 128 3.92 -7.67 -23.88
C ILE A 128 4.99 -8.29 -23.00
N ASN A 129 6.23 -8.29 -23.51
CA ASN A 129 7.40 -8.70 -22.75
C ASN A 129 7.68 -7.71 -21.60
N LEU A 130 7.86 -8.23 -20.39
CA LEU A 130 8.22 -7.43 -19.22
C LEU A 130 9.52 -6.64 -19.40
N ASN A 131 10.47 -7.18 -20.18
CA ASN A 131 11.71 -6.48 -20.49
C ASN A 131 11.47 -5.24 -21.36
N ASP A 132 10.52 -5.29 -22.29
CA ASP A 132 10.17 -4.13 -23.13
C ASP A 132 9.54 -3.03 -22.28
N ILE A 133 8.69 -3.40 -21.31
CA ILE A 133 8.11 -2.47 -20.34
C ILE A 133 9.20 -1.85 -19.47
N ASN A 134 10.10 -2.68 -18.93
CA ASN A 134 11.21 -2.21 -18.10
C ASN A 134 12.11 -1.26 -18.89
N PHE A 135 12.51 -1.65 -20.10
CA PHE A 135 13.33 -0.82 -20.98
C PHE A 135 12.62 0.49 -21.28
N HIS A 136 11.34 0.48 -21.67
CA HIS A 136 10.59 1.70 -21.95
C HIS A 136 10.53 2.65 -20.74
N PHE A 137 10.31 2.15 -19.53
CA PHE A 137 10.25 3.01 -18.34
C PHE A 137 11.61 3.37 -17.74
N SER A 138 12.67 2.60 -18.01
CA SER A 138 14.04 2.97 -17.64
C SER A 138 14.71 3.91 -18.64
N SER A 139 14.32 3.81 -19.93
CA SER A 139 14.88 4.60 -21.04
C SER A 139 14.09 5.88 -21.35
N ALA A 140 13.00 6.15 -20.60
CA ALA A 140 12.27 7.41 -20.68
C ALA A 140 13.27 8.56 -20.70
N THR A 141 13.26 9.29 -21.82
CA THR A 141 14.42 9.98 -22.37
C THR A 141 15.17 10.81 -21.33
N PRO A 142 16.50 10.65 -21.17
CA PRO A 142 17.28 11.64 -20.45
C PRO A 142 17.00 12.99 -21.12
N LEU A 143 16.65 13.99 -20.31
CA LEU A 143 16.41 15.36 -20.78
C LEU A 143 17.56 15.72 -21.73
N ASN A 144 17.27 16.07 -22.99
CA ASN A 144 18.32 16.40 -23.96
C ASN A 144 19.26 17.44 -23.31
N ASN A 145 20.54 17.09 -23.14
CA ASN A 145 21.51 17.94 -22.45
C ASN A 145 21.57 19.34 -23.05
N GLN A 146 21.41 19.45 -24.37
CA GLN A 146 21.37 20.73 -25.05
C GLN A 146 20.14 21.55 -24.65
N THR A 147 18.95 20.92 -24.59
CA THR A 147 17.73 21.55 -24.08
C THR A 147 17.89 21.96 -22.62
N LYS A 148 18.46 21.09 -21.78
CA LYS A 148 18.75 21.38 -20.37
C LYS A 148 19.62 22.62 -20.22
N CYS A 149 20.75 22.69 -20.94
CA CYS A 149 21.67 23.82 -20.90
C CYS A 149 20.99 25.11 -21.38
N ARG A 150 20.23 25.06 -22.49
CA ARG A 150 19.46 26.21 -22.99
C ARG A 150 18.47 26.72 -21.95
N THR A 151 17.70 25.83 -21.32
CA THR A 151 16.74 26.19 -20.27
C THR A 151 17.43 26.80 -19.05
N LEU A 152 18.54 26.22 -18.59
CA LEU A 152 19.32 26.77 -17.47
C LEU A 152 19.86 28.16 -17.77
N ASN A 153 20.41 28.37 -18.96
CA ASN A 153 20.92 29.69 -19.36
C ASN A 153 19.80 30.73 -19.44
N TYR A 154 18.64 30.35 -19.97
CA TYR A 154 17.45 31.21 -19.98
C TYR A 154 17.02 31.57 -18.55
N LEU A 155 16.87 30.58 -17.66
CA LEU A 155 16.46 30.81 -16.28
C LEU A 155 17.47 31.65 -15.49
N ASN A 156 18.77 31.47 -15.73
CA ASN A 156 19.82 32.27 -15.11
C ASN A 156 19.81 33.74 -15.57
N GLY A 157 19.30 34.01 -16.77
CA GLY A 157 19.14 35.36 -17.30
C GLY A 157 17.88 36.08 -16.80
N LEU A 158 16.97 35.39 -16.12
CA LEU A 158 15.78 36.02 -15.54
C LEU A 158 16.15 36.85 -14.31
N SER A 159 15.52 38.02 -14.18
CA SER A 159 15.62 38.84 -12.98
C SER A 159 15.15 38.06 -11.76
N ARG A 160 16.03 37.95 -10.76
CA ARG A 160 15.66 37.35 -9.47
C ARG A 160 14.72 38.30 -8.75
N LEU A 161 13.64 37.74 -8.20
CA LEU A 161 12.76 38.48 -7.31
C LEU A 161 13.54 38.91 -6.06
N ASN A 162 13.25 40.08 -5.53
CA ASN A 162 13.87 40.60 -4.32
C ASN A 162 13.26 39.90 -3.09
N VAL A 163 13.66 38.65 -2.88
CA VAL A 163 13.18 37.77 -1.82
C VAL A 163 14.38 37.12 -1.16
N ASP A 164 14.30 36.92 0.15
CA ASP A 164 15.33 36.25 0.94
C ASP A 164 15.69 34.87 0.38
N SER A 165 16.94 34.46 0.59
CA SER A 165 17.39 33.11 0.22
C SER A 165 16.61 32.04 1.00
N PHE A 166 16.23 30.97 0.32
CA PHE A 166 15.61 29.81 0.97
C PHE A 166 16.70 28.87 1.51
N GLU A 167 16.57 28.51 2.78
CA GLU A 167 17.37 27.48 3.42
C GLU A 167 16.46 26.53 4.22
N PHE A 168 16.84 25.26 4.28
CA PHE A 168 16.10 24.29 5.07
C PHE A 168 16.39 24.48 6.56
N SER A 169 15.34 24.43 7.37
CA SER A 169 15.44 24.40 8.82
C SER A 169 15.32 22.98 9.38
N SER A 170 15.89 22.77 10.56
CA SER A 170 15.74 21.52 11.30
C SER A 170 14.28 21.31 11.70
N VAL A 171 13.81 20.07 11.59
CA VAL A 171 12.46 19.64 11.90
C VAL A 171 12.41 19.00 13.29
N ALA A 172 11.41 19.36 14.08
CA ALA A 172 11.20 18.80 15.42
C ALA A 172 10.83 17.30 15.37
N VAL A 173 11.20 16.56 16.41
CA VAL A 173 10.93 15.12 16.53
C VAL A 173 9.42 14.81 16.43
N ASP A 174 8.57 15.59 17.10
CA ASP A 174 7.12 15.43 17.06
C ASP A 174 6.53 15.66 15.67
N GLU A 175 7.10 16.60 14.92
CA GLU A 175 6.68 16.84 13.55
C GLU A 175 6.99 15.64 12.65
N ILE A 176 8.19 15.06 12.77
CA ILE A 176 8.56 13.82 12.06
C ILE A 176 7.59 12.69 12.42
N LYS A 177 7.26 12.53 13.71
CA LYS A 177 6.30 11.53 14.18
C LYS A 177 4.93 11.73 13.53
N ASN A 178 4.42 12.96 13.52
CA ASN A 178 3.14 13.30 12.90
C ASN A 178 3.12 13.03 11.40
N ILE A 179 4.20 13.36 10.68
CA ILE A 179 4.35 13.05 9.26
C ILE A 179 4.26 11.54 9.03
N ILE A 180 5.03 10.74 9.78
CA ILE A 180 5.04 9.27 9.66
C ILE A 180 3.63 8.69 9.86
N LEU A 181 2.92 9.15 10.89
CA LEU A 181 1.58 8.67 11.22
C LEU A 181 0.55 9.07 10.15
N SER A 182 0.69 10.26 9.56
CA SER A 182 -0.24 10.79 8.53
C SER A 182 -0.20 10.01 7.21
N ILE A 183 0.92 9.38 6.86
CA ILE A 183 1.07 8.63 5.62
C ILE A 183 0.19 7.38 5.69
N LYS A 184 -0.76 7.21 4.75
CA LYS A 184 -1.73 6.09 4.76
C LYS A 184 -1.33 4.87 3.92
N SER A 185 -0.37 5.03 3.02
CA SER A 185 0.03 3.97 2.08
C SER A 185 0.72 2.81 2.80
N ASN A 186 0.29 1.58 2.48
CA ASN A 186 0.91 0.34 2.95
C ASN A 186 1.80 -0.32 1.88
N ALA A 187 2.07 0.36 0.78
CA ALA A 187 2.99 -0.13 -0.23
C ALA A 187 4.40 -0.26 0.35
N VAL A 188 5.10 -1.34 0.02
CA VAL A 188 6.44 -1.64 0.49
C VAL A 188 7.42 -1.39 -0.66
N GLY A 189 8.47 -0.61 -0.40
CA GLY A 189 9.49 -0.28 -1.38
C GLY A 189 10.54 -1.38 -1.51
N CYS A 190 11.62 -1.06 -2.23
CA CYS A 190 12.75 -1.96 -2.43
C CYS A 190 13.56 -2.26 -1.17
N ASP A 191 13.30 -1.52 -0.08
CA ASP A 191 13.84 -1.75 1.26
C ASP A 191 13.12 -2.89 1.99
N ASN A 192 11.99 -3.41 1.48
CA ASN A 192 11.20 -4.46 2.14
C ASN A 192 10.75 -4.11 3.57
N ILE A 193 10.75 -2.82 3.95
CA ILE A 193 10.33 -2.33 5.26
C ILE A 193 8.92 -1.78 5.13
N SER A 194 7.96 -2.42 5.80
CA SER A 194 6.57 -1.98 5.76
C SER A 194 6.30 -0.85 6.76
N ARG A 195 5.38 0.06 6.41
CA ARG A 195 4.85 1.07 7.34
C ARG A 195 4.40 0.46 8.66
N ARG A 196 3.72 -0.69 8.61
CA ARG A 196 3.18 -1.34 9.81
C ARG A 196 4.27 -1.66 10.81
N ILE A 197 5.40 -2.18 10.36
CA ILE A 197 6.54 -2.49 11.22
C ILE A 197 7.07 -1.21 11.87
N ILE A 198 7.35 -0.19 11.06
CA ILE A 198 7.86 1.09 11.56
C ILE A 198 6.93 1.70 12.60
N VAL A 199 5.62 1.74 12.32
CA VAL A 199 4.64 2.35 13.23
C VAL A 199 4.51 1.57 14.54
N THR A 200 4.61 0.23 14.52
CA THR A 200 4.50 -0.59 15.73
C THR A 200 5.62 -0.33 16.73
N ILE A 201 6.83 -0.02 16.26
CA ILE A 201 8.01 0.25 17.10
C ILE A 201 8.53 1.67 16.93
N LEU A 202 7.65 2.60 16.56
CA LEU A 202 8.03 3.94 16.09
C LEU A 202 8.87 4.68 17.11
N ASP A 203 8.49 4.67 18.38
CA ASP A 203 9.16 5.43 19.42
C ASP A 203 10.65 5.05 19.57
N TYR A 204 11.01 3.79 19.28
CA TYR A 204 12.41 3.33 19.31
C TYR A 204 13.20 3.66 18.04
N LEU A 205 12.51 3.78 16.90
CA LEU A 205 13.13 4.11 15.60
C LEU A 205 13.17 5.62 15.34
N LEU A 206 12.32 6.38 16.03
CA LEU A 206 12.10 7.80 15.79
C LEU A 206 13.39 8.65 15.92
N PRO A 207 14.28 8.44 16.91
CA PRO A 207 15.53 9.18 16.99
C PRO A 207 16.40 9.03 15.74
N ALA A 208 16.52 7.81 15.20
CA ALA A 208 17.28 7.55 13.98
C ALA A 208 16.62 8.16 12.74
N ILE A 209 15.30 8.01 12.60
CA ILE A 209 14.56 8.57 11.46
C ILE A 209 14.63 10.11 11.46
N TRP A 210 14.49 10.72 12.65
CA TRP A 210 14.66 12.15 12.85
C TRP A 210 16.07 12.61 12.45
N HIS A 211 17.10 11.91 12.93
CA HIS A 211 18.49 12.24 12.62
C HIS A 211 18.78 12.13 11.12
N ILE A 212 18.37 11.04 10.46
CA ILE A 212 18.52 10.88 9.00
C ILE A 212 17.82 12.02 8.26
N THR A 213 16.61 12.38 8.68
CA THR A 213 15.82 13.41 8.00
C THR A 213 16.49 14.77 8.09
N ASN A 214 16.88 15.21 9.28
CA ASN A 214 17.54 16.50 9.45
C ASN A 214 18.93 16.55 8.82
N PHE A 215 19.69 15.46 8.90
CA PHE A 215 20.98 15.37 8.23
C PHE A 215 20.82 15.46 6.70
N SER A 216 19.78 14.85 6.13
CA SER A 216 19.47 14.97 4.69
C SER A 216 19.09 16.41 4.30
N LEU A 217 18.30 17.09 5.13
CA LEU A 217 17.91 18.49 4.90
C LEU A 217 19.12 19.43 4.97
N SER A 218 19.95 19.33 6.01
CA SER A 218 21.09 20.22 6.22
C SER A 218 22.22 20.00 5.21
N SER A 219 22.43 18.75 4.77
CA SER A 219 23.44 18.43 3.76
C SER A 219 22.95 18.59 2.31
N GLY A 220 21.66 18.90 2.10
CA GLY A 220 21.05 18.93 0.78
C GLY A 220 21.12 17.61 0.01
N SER A 221 21.40 16.50 0.70
CA SER A 221 21.68 15.19 0.09
C SER A 221 20.55 14.21 0.38
N PHE A 222 20.02 13.56 -0.66
CA PHE A 222 18.93 12.58 -0.55
C PHE A 222 19.45 11.15 -0.63
N PRO A 223 19.05 10.23 0.27
CA PRO A 223 19.59 8.87 0.29
C PRO A 223 19.26 8.09 -0.98
N SER A 224 20.28 7.48 -1.58
CA SER A 224 20.21 6.70 -2.82
C SER A 224 19.31 5.48 -2.70
N LEU A 225 19.33 4.77 -1.55
CA LEU A 225 18.44 3.64 -1.28
C LEU A 225 16.97 4.07 -1.29
N TRP A 226 16.68 5.27 -0.78
CA TRP A 226 15.34 5.84 -0.76
C TRP A 226 14.92 6.47 -2.09
N ARG A 227 15.84 6.58 -3.06
CA ARG A 227 15.58 7.02 -4.43
C ARG A 227 15.21 5.85 -5.35
N LYS A 228 15.60 4.62 -5.01
CA LYS A 228 15.23 3.40 -5.74
C LYS A 228 13.74 3.12 -5.57
N ALA A 229 13.10 2.64 -6.64
CA ALA A 229 11.66 2.40 -6.67
C ALA A 229 11.32 1.13 -7.46
N TYR A 230 10.28 0.42 -7.03
CA TYR A 230 9.62 -0.55 -7.90
C TYR A 230 8.68 0.18 -8.85
N VAL A 231 8.79 -0.10 -10.15
CA VAL A 231 7.88 0.46 -11.16
C VAL A 231 6.76 -0.54 -11.41
N ILE A 232 5.54 -0.19 -11.01
CA ILE A 232 4.34 -0.97 -11.31
C ILE A 232 3.64 -0.38 -12.54
N PRO A 233 3.57 -1.12 -13.66
CA PRO A 233 2.85 -0.68 -14.85
C PRO A 233 1.33 -0.83 -14.62
N LEU A 234 0.59 0.28 -14.67
CA LEU A 234 -0.88 0.27 -14.60
C LEU A 234 -1.50 0.54 -15.98
N PRO A 235 -2.42 -0.30 -16.47
CA PRO A 235 -3.12 -0.06 -17.73
C PRO A 235 -3.85 1.30 -17.77
N LYS A 236 -3.66 2.07 -18.85
CA LYS A 236 -4.44 3.28 -19.18
C LYS A 236 -5.76 2.93 -19.87
N ILE A 237 -5.73 1.87 -20.66
CA ILE A 237 -6.83 1.43 -21.53
C ILE A 237 -7.14 -0.05 -21.29
N PRO A 238 -8.34 -0.53 -21.65
CA PRO A 238 -8.62 -1.96 -21.73
C PRO A 238 -7.66 -2.65 -22.72
N ASN A 239 -7.21 -3.86 -22.40
CA ASN A 239 -6.37 -4.70 -23.26
C ASN A 239 -5.11 -4.01 -23.81
N PRO A 240 -4.21 -3.51 -22.95
CA PRO A 240 -3.02 -2.79 -23.40
C PRO A 240 -2.04 -3.72 -24.13
N THR A 241 -1.66 -3.33 -25.36
CA THR A 241 -0.71 -4.08 -26.21
C THR A 241 0.67 -3.44 -26.38
N LEU A 242 0.87 -2.21 -25.90
CA LEU A 242 2.12 -1.46 -26.03
C LEU A 242 2.57 -0.88 -24.68
N PRO A 243 3.88 -0.68 -24.42
CA PRO A 243 4.37 -0.11 -23.16
C PRO A 243 3.79 1.28 -22.82
N ASN A 244 3.55 2.14 -23.82
CA ASN A 244 2.97 3.47 -23.63
C ASN A 244 1.50 3.44 -23.16
N HIS A 245 0.80 2.30 -23.33
CA HIS A 245 -0.53 2.05 -22.81
C HIS A 245 -0.54 1.85 -21.29
N PHE A 246 0.62 1.82 -20.63
CA PHE A 246 0.73 1.75 -19.17
C PHE A 246 1.17 3.10 -18.58
N ARG A 247 0.73 3.37 -17.35
CA ARG A 247 1.27 4.42 -16.47
C ARG A 247 2.29 3.77 -15.53
N PRO A 248 3.51 4.31 -15.42
CA PRO A 248 4.42 3.85 -14.40
C PRO A 248 4.00 4.41 -13.04
N ILE A 249 3.78 3.55 -12.04
CA ILE A 249 3.70 3.95 -10.64
C ILE A 249 5.00 3.53 -9.94
N SER A 250 5.74 4.52 -9.46
CA SER A 250 6.96 4.30 -8.69
C SER A 250 6.64 4.12 -7.20
N ILE A 251 6.91 2.93 -6.67
CA ILE A 251 6.81 2.62 -5.25
C ILE A 251 8.19 2.74 -4.63
N LEU A 252 8.41 3.83 -3.90
CA LEU A 252 9.63 4.07 -3.13
C LEU A 252 9.51 3.51 -1.70
N PRO A 253 10.65 3.28 -1.02
CA PRO A 253 10.73 3.10 0.43
C PRO A 253 9.80 4.05 1.18
N PHE A 254 9.08 3.53 2.17
CA PHE A 254 8.06 4.31 2.88
C PHE A 254 8.64 5.58 3.54
N LEU A 255 9.80 5.45 4.19
CA LEU A 255 10.47 6.55 4.89
C LEU A 255 11.00 7.64 3.94
N SER A 256 11.20 7.33 2.65
CA SER A 256 11.54 8.34 1.64
C SER A 256 10.52 9.48 1.57
N LYS A 257 9.26 9.19 1.92
CA LYS A 257 8.16 10.17 1.92
C LYS A 257 8.26 11.15 3.10
N VAL A 258 8.94 10.79 4.19
CA VAL A 258 9.11 11.67 5.36
C VAL A 258 9.97 12.86 4.99
N ILE A 259 11.14 12.63 4.39
CA ILE A 259 12.02 13.70 3.89
C ILE A 259 11.27 14.54 2.85
N LYS A 260 10.61 13.90 1.88
CA LYS A 260 9.84 14.61 0.84
C LYS A 260 8.74 15.49 1.42
N ALA A 261 8.05 15.03 2.47
CA ALA A 261 7.03 15.81 3.15
C ALA A 261 7.63 17.02 3.87
N CYS A 262 8.77 16.87 4.52
CA CYS A 262 9.49 18.00 5.15
C CYS A 262 9.91 19.04 4.11
N VAL A 263 10.55 18.59 3.03
CA VAL A 263 10.96 19.46 1.91
C VAL A 263 9.75 20.17 1.31
N HIS A 264 8.68 19.43 1.01
CA HIS A 264 7.46 20.00 0.45
C HIS A 264 6.87 21.06 1.37
N LYS A 265 6.75 20.77 2.67
CA LYS A 265 6.18 21.71 3.65
C LYS A 265 6.99 23.02 3.70
N GLN A 266 8.30 22.94 3.89
CA GLN A 266 9.14 24.13 4.02
C GLN A 266 9.18 24.94 2.71
N LEU A 267 9.34 24.27 1.56
CA LEU A 267 9.38 24.94 0.27
C LEU A 267 8.04 25.59 -0.07
N SER A 268 6.92 24.90 0.18
CA SER A 268 5.59 25.47 -0.03
C SER A 268 5.35 26.68 0.86
N GLN A 269 5.72 26.63 2.14
CA GLN A 269 5.60 27.78 3.05
C GLN A 269 6.38 28.99 2.54
N PHE A 270 7.62 28.79 2.08
CA PHE A 270 8.44 29.86 1.50
C PHE A 270 7.80 30.44 0.23
N ILE A 271 7.34 29.58 -0.68
CA ILE A 271 6.68 29.98 -1.92
C ILE A 271 5.41 30.81 -1.65
N PHE A 272 4.58 30.37 -0.70
CA PHE A 272 3.33 31.07 -0.36
C PHE A 272 3.58 32.40 0.35
N ARG A 273 4.50 32.43 1.33
CA ARG A 273 4.85 33.64 2.07
C ARG A 273 5.35 34.76 1.15
N ASN A 274 6.04 34.38 0.08
CA ASN A 274 6.65 35.30 -0.88
C ASN A 274 5.83 35.49 -2.18
N ASN A 275 4.60 34.95 -2.24
CA ASN A 275 3.71 35.05 -3.41
C ASN A 275 4.37 34.66 -4.74
N LEU A 276 5.15 33.57 -4.74
CA LEU A 276 5.96 33.16 -5.90
C LEU A 276 5.19 32.33 -6.94
N LEU A 277 3.90 32.09 -6.73
CA LEU A 277 3.04 31.37 -7.68
C LEU A 277 2.19 32.35 -8.49
N SER A 278 1.94 32.00 -9.75
CA SER A 278 0.98 32.73 -10.58
C SER A 278 -0.41 32.73 -9.93
N PRO A 279 -1.14 33.85 -9.95
CA PRO A 279 -2.52 33.90 -9.45
C PRO A 279 -3.45 32.96 -10.23
N TYR A 280 -3.09 32.60 -11.47
CA TYR A 280 -3.87 31.71 -12.34
C TYR A 280 -3.48 30.23 -12.21
N GLN A 281 -2.53 29.88 -11.33
CA GLN A 281 -2.16 28.49 -11.09
C GLN A 281 -3.09 27.85 -10.05
N SER A 282 -4.04 27.04 -10.51
CA SER A 282 -4.98 26.28 -9.68
C SER A 282 -4.51 24.87 -9.29
N GLY A 283 -3.76 24.22 -10.18
CA GLY A 283 -3.28 22.85 -9.97
C GLY A 283 -2.31 22.74 -8.78
N PHE A 284 -2.53 21.72 -7.95
CA PHE A 284 -1.67 21.37 -6.81
C PHE A 284 -1.55 22.45 -5.72
N ARG A 285 -2.55 23.34 -5.62
CA ARG A 285 -2.61 24.39 -4.61
C ARG A 285 -3.71 24.09 -3.58
N PRO A 286 -3.41 24.16 -2.26
CA PRO A 286 -4.43 24.00 -1.23
C PRO A 286 -5.57 25.00 -1.42
N GLY A 287 -6.82 24.53 -1.31
CA GLY A 287 -8.01 25.37 -1.45
C GLY A 287 -8.40 25.74 -2.89
N GLN A 288 -7.71 25.20 -3.90
CA GLN A 288 -8.06 25.39 -5.31
C GLN A 288 -8.31 24.04 -5.99
N SER A 289 -9.23 24.01 -6.95
CA SER A 289 -9.56 22.82 -7.76
C SER A 289 -9.28 23.12 -9.24
N THR A 290 -9.02 22.05 -10.00
CA THR A 290 -9.15 22.03 -11.46
C THR A 290 -10.61 22.04 -11.87
#